data_AF-A0A0C2BC83-F1
#
_entry.id   AF-A0A0C2BC83-F1
#
_cell.length_a   1.000
_cell.length_b   1.000
_cell.length_c   1.000
_cell.angle_alpha   90.00
_cell.angle_beta   90.00
_cell.angle_gamma   90.00
#
_symmetry.space_group_name_H-M   'P 1'
#
loop_
_entity.id
_entity.type
_entity.pdbx_description
1 polymer ?
#
loop_
_entity_poly.entity_id
_entity_poly.type
_entity_poly.pdbx_seq_one_letter_code
_entity_poly.pdbx_strand_id
1 'polypeptide(L)'
;MAGDGQQSNEQATRNGIQALESAFSGILKSRQDVDGTRATLSSGYQGSDGGQFGQLLQQWDDQANVILKNLEDMIDKLNTSLQQHSKTQGSSNDAINQAYNQSDSVFHQLTGA
;
A
#
# COMPACT_ATOMS: atom_id res chain seq x y z
N MET A 1 5.79 -18.13 -21.64
CA MET A 1 4.60 -17.35 -21.22
C MET A 1 4.60 -17.10 -19.69
N ALA A 2 5.72 -16.62 -19.11
CA ALA A 2 5.79 -16.31 -17.67
C ALA A 2 5.74 -14.80 -17.36
N GLY A 3 5.92 -13.93 -18.38
CA GLY A 3 5.99 -12.47 -18.20
C GLY A 3 4.64 -11.80 -17.91
N ASP A 4 3.55 -12.23 -18.57
CA ASP A 4 2.26 -11.54 -18.49
C ASP A 4 1.59 -11.67 -17.11
N GLY A 5 1.77 -12.80 -16.42
CA GLY A 5 1.22 -13.02 -15.08
C GLY A 5 1.91 -12.19 -13.99
N GLN A 6 3.22 -12.00 -14.10
CA GLN A 6 4.00 -11.20 -13.14
C GLN A 6 3.76 -9.70 -13.31
N GLN A 7 3.70 -9.21 -14.56
CA GLN A 7 3.39 -7.81 -14.84
C GLN A 7 1.96 -7.45 -14.41
N SER A 8 1.00 -8.37 -14.61
CA SER A 8 -0.38 -8.20 -14.14
C SER A 8 -0.46 -8.08 -12.60
N ASN A 9 0.33 -8.88 -11.87
CA ASN A 9 0.38 -8.83 -10.41
C ASN A 9 0.99 -7.51 -9.87
N GLU A 10 2.03 -7.00 -10.54
CA GLU A 10 2.63 -5.69 -10.23
C GLU A 10 1.61 -4.56 -10.44
N GLN A 11 0.89 -4.58 -11.57
CA GLN A 11 -0.15 -3.60 -11.87
C GLN A 11 -1.29 -3.64 -10.85
N ALA A 12 -1.76 -4.84 -10.48
CA ALA A 12 -2.80 -5.03 -9.47
C ALA A 12 -2.35 -4.51 -8.10
N THR A 13 -1.09 -4.72 -7.74
CA THR A 13 -0.50 -4.22 -6.49
C THR A 13 -0.46 -2.69 -6.46
N ARG A 14 -0.03 -2.04 -7.55
CA ARG A 14 -0.04 -0.57 -7.68
C ARG A 14 -1.45 0.01 -7.59
N ASN A 15 -2.42 -0.63 -8.25
CA ASN A 15 -3.83 -0.21 -8.16
C ASN A 15 -4.35 -0.34 -6.72
N GLY A 16 -3.96 -1.41 -6.01
CA GLY A 16 -4.29 -1.60 -4.60
C GLY A 16 -3.74 -0.49 -3.70
N ILE A 17 -2.47 -0.10 -3.90
CA ILE A 17 -1.86 1.02 -3.17
C ILE A 17 -2.65 2.31 -3.38
N GLN A 18 -2.96 2.66 -4.63
CA GLN A 18 -3.72 3.88 -4.95
C GLN A 18 -5.11 3.88 -4.31
N ALA A 19 -5.78 2.73 -4.27
CA ALA A 19 -7.07 2.59 -3.61
C ALA A 19 -6.97 2.81 -2.10
N LEU A 20 -5.93 2.26 -1.46
CA LEU A 20 -5.66 2.44 -0.03
C LEU A 20 -5.31 3.89 0.31
N GLU A 21 -4.49 4.56 -0.49
CA GLU A 21 -4.15 5.99 -0.33
C GLU A 21 -5.38 6.90 -0.47
N SER A 22 -6.27 6.56 -1.42
CA SER A 22 -7.54 7.27 -1.61
C SER A 22 -8.47 7.08 -0.40
N ALA A 23 -8.57 5.86 0.12
CA ALA A 23 -9.34 5.57 1.34
C ALA A 23 -8.78 6.30 2.56
N PHE A 24 -7.46 6.31 2.72
CA PHE A 24 -6.77 7.04 3.79
C PHE A 24 -7.10 8.53 3.76
N SER A 25 -6.97 9.15 2.58
CA SER A 25 -7.30 10.57 2.37
C SER A 25 -8.78 10.86 2.66
N GLY A 26 -9.68 9.94 2.27
CA GLY A 26 -11.11 10.03 2.56
C GLY A 26 -11.41 10.02 4.06
N ILE A 27 -10.75 9.16 4.83
CA ILE A 27 -10.93 9.09 6.29
C ILE A 27 -10.39 10.36 6.96
N LEU A 28 -9.23 10.88 6.53
CA LEU A 28 -8.70 12.13 7.06
C LEU A 28 -9.67 13.30 6.84
N LYS A 29 -10.30 13.37 5.67
CA LYS A 29 -11.32 14.38 5.40
C LYS A 29 -12.52 14.22 6.34
N SER A 30 -13.03 13.00 6.50
CA SER A 30 -14.13 12.73 7.42
C SER A 30 -13.82 13.15 8.86
N ARG A 31 -12.56 13.01 9.32
CA ARG A 31 -12.13 13.51 10.64
C ARG A 31 -12.22 15.02 10.73
N GLN A 32 -11.76 15.74 9.73
CA GLN A 32 -11.88 17.21 9.70
C GLN A 32 -13.34 17.66 9.74
N ASP A 33 -14.22 17.00 9.00
CA ASP A 33 -15.66 17.31 8.99
C ASP A 33 -16.30 17.05 10.37
N VAL A 34 -15.93 15.96 11.04
CA VAL A 34 -16.39 15.63 12.39
C VAL A 34 -15.85 16.63 13.42
N ASP A 35 -14.58 17.03 13.33
CA ASP A 35 -13.99 18.04 14.22
C ASP A 35 -14.66 19.41 14.06
N GLY A 36 -14.97 19.81 12.83
CA GLY A 36 -15.74 21.03 12.57
C GLY A 36 -17.16 20.97 13.15
N THR A 37 -17.80 19.80 13.04
CA THR A 37 -19.12 19.54 13.65
C THR A 37 -19.04 19.58 15.17
N ARG A 38 -18.00 19.00 15.77
CA ARG A 38 -17.73 19.03 17.21
C ARG A 38 -17.57 20.45 17.74
N ALA A 39 -16.78 21.29 17.05
CA ALA A 39 -16.58 22.68 17.44
C ALA A 39 -17.90 23.48 17.42
N THR A 40 -18.79 23.16 16.48
CA THR A 40 -20.14 23.75 16.42
C THR A 40 -21.01 23.23 17.56
N LEU A 41 -21.04 21.92 17.81
CA LEU A 41 -21.89 21.30 18.83
C LEU A 41 -21.45 21.64 20.25
N SER A 42 -20.15 21.76 20.52
CA SER A 42 -19.64 22.17 21.85
C SER A 42 -20.07 23.59 22.24
N SER A 43 -20.34 24.45 21.26
CA SER A 43 -20.86 25.80 21.51
C SER A 43 -22.35 25.80 21.89
N GLY A 44 -23.13 24.80 21.43
CA GLY A 44 -24.58 24.71 21.63
C GLY A 44 -25.03 23.72 22.70
N TYR A 45 -24.29 22.63 22.92
CA TYR A 45 -24.58 21.58 23.89
C TYR A 45 -23.70 21.74 25.14
N GLN A 46 -24.11 22.65 26.03
CA GLN A 46 -23.52 22.76 27.37
C GLN A 46 -24.19 21.79 28.34
N GLY A 47 -23.42 21.17 29.25
CA GLY A 47 -23.93 20.25 30.27
C GLY A 47 -23.62 18.77 30.00
N SER A 48 -24.36 17.87 30.67
CA SER A 48 -24.13 16.41 30.64
C SER A 48 -24.10 15.83 29.22
N ASP A 49 -25.00 16.31 28.35
CA ASP A 49 -25.16 15.81 26.98
C ASP A 49 -23.95 16.13 26.09
N GLY A 50 -23.37 17.32 26.25
CA GLY A 50 -22.13 17.70 25.56
C GLY A 50 -20.94 16.83 25.99
N GLY A 51 -20.90 16.43 27.26
CA GLY A 51 -19.89 15.51 27.78
C GLY A 51 -19.99 14.11 27.17
N GLN A 52 -21.21 13.54 27.11
CA GLN A 52 -21.44 12.22 26.51
C GLN A 52 -21.17 12.22 25.00
N PHE A 53 -21.58 13.27 24.30
CA PHE A 53 -21.31 13.41 22.87
C PHE A 53 -19.81 13.57 22.59
N GLY A 54 -19.10 14.33 23.42
CA GLY A 54 -17.64 14.44 23.35
C GLY A 54 -16.92 13.10 23.53
N GLN A 55 -17.40 12.25 24.45
CA GLN A 55 -16.86 10.89 24.63
C GLN A 55 -17.10 10.00 23.40
N LEU A 56 -18.30 10.05 22.82
CA LEU A 56 -18.61 9.30 21.61
C LEU A 56 -17.70 9.71 20.44
N LEU A 57 -17.48 11.01 20.27
CA LEU A 57 -16.57 11.51 19.24
C LEU A 57 -15.12 11.08 19.47
N GLN A 58 -14.66 11.06 20.72
CA GLN A 58 -13.32 10.55 21.04
C GLN A 58 -13.18 9.07 20.68
N GLN A 59 -14.17 8.25 21.03
CA GLN A 59 -14.17 6.82 20.67
C GLN A 59 -14.16 6.60 19.16
N TRP A 60 -14.93 7.42 18.43
CA TRP A 60 -14.93 7.39 16.97
C TRP A 60 -13.55 7.77 16.40
N ASP A 61 -12.90 8.81 16.94
CA ASP A 61 -11.57 9.24 16.51
C ASP A 61 -10.51 8.14 16.75
N ASP A 62 -10.57 7.49 17.91
CA ASP A 62 -9.68 6.36 18.25
C ASP A 62 -9.85 5.20 17.25
N GLN A 63 -11.09 4.88 16.85
CA GLN A 63 -11.36 3.86 15.84
C GLN A 63 -10.85 4.27 14.46
N ALA A 64 -11.01 5.55 14.08
CA ALA A 64 -10.48 6.08 12.83
C ALA A 64 -8.95 5.99 12.80
N ASN A 65 -8.26 6.28 13.92
CA ASN A 65 -6.81 6.12 14.04
C ASN A 65 -6.36 4.67 13.81
N VAL A 66 -7.09 3.68 14.35
CA VAL A 66 -6.80 2.26 14.10
C VAL A 66 -6.94 1.90 12.62
N ILE A 67 -7.99 2.39 11.95
CA ILE A 67 -8.20 2.14 10.52
C ILE A 67 -7.09 2.78 9.69
N LEU A 68 -6.74 4.04 9.96
CA LEU A 68 -5.67 4.74 9.25
C LEU A 68 -4.34 4.00 9.36
N LYS A 69 -3.98 3.54 10.56
CA LYS A 69 -2.78 2.73 10.77
C LYS A 69 -2.80 1.43 9.98
N ASN A 70 -3.94 0.73 9.95
CA ASN A 70 -4.07 -0.50 9.17
C ASN A 70 -3.92 -0.26 7.65
N LEU A 71 -4.38 0.88 7.15
CA LEU A 71 -4.20 1.29 5.75
C LEU A 71 -2.72 1.56 5.44
N GLU A 72 -2.03 2.33 6.29
CA GLU A 72 -0.59 2.59 6.18
C GLU A 72 0.22 1.29 6.19
N ASP A 73 -0.03 0.41 7.17
CA ASP A 73 0.65 -0.88 7.29
C ASP A 73 0.45 -1.76 6.03
N MET A 74 -0.72 -1.70 5.38
CA MET A 74 -0.96 -2.42 4.13
C MET A 74 -0.24 -1.77 2.95
N ILE A 75 -0.26 -0.44 2.84
CA ILE A 75 0.48 0.29 1.81
C ILE A 75 1.97 -0.06 1.90
N ASP A 76 2.55 -0.06 3.10
CA ASP A 76 3.95 -0.40 3.34
C ASP A 76 4.28 -1.84 2.95
N LYS A 77 3.38 -2.80 3.27
CA LYS A 77 3.53 -4.21 2.86
C LYS A 77 3.47 -4.37 1.35
N LEU A 78 2.54 -3.69 0.68
CA LEU A 78 2.43 -3.75 -0.78
C LEU A 78 3.64 -3.12 -1.47
N ASN A 79 4.13 -1.98 -0.97
CA ASN A 79 5.36 -1.33 -1.46
C ASN A 79 6.59 -2.20 -1.25
N THR A 80 6.71 -2.85 -0.08
CA THR A 80 7.79 -3.80 0.21
C THR A 80 7.74 -4.99 -0.74
N SER A 81 6.53 -5.54 -0.97
CA SER A 81 6.31 -6.65 -1.90
C SER A 81 6.75 -6.30 -3.33
N LEU A 82 6.37 -5.10 -3.82
CA LEU A 82 6.81 -4.59 -5.13
C LEU A 82 8.34 -4.55 -5.25
N GLN A 83 9.03 -3.97 -4.25
CA GLN A 83 10.49 -3.87 -4.27
C GLN A 83 11.16 -5.26 -4.24
N GLN A 84 10.63 -6.20 -3.46
CA GLN A 84 11.14 -7.57 -3.41
C GLN A 84 10.93 -8.31 -4.74
N HIS A 85 9.77 -8.10 -5.39
CA HIS A 85 9.49 -8.66 -6.71
C HIS A 85 10.47 -8.14 -7.76
N SER A 86 10.71 -6.82 -7.81
CA SER A 86 11.68 -6.22 -8.75
C SER A 86 13.10 -6.77 -8.56
N LYS A 87 13.55 -6.95 -7.31
CA LYS A 87 14.86 -7.53 -6.99
C LYS A 87 14.99 -8.97 -7.48
N THR A 88 13.98 -9.80 -7.18
CA THR A 88 13.97 -11.22 -7.59
C THR A 88 13.97 -11.37 -9.11
N GLN A 89 13.23 -10.52 -9.81
CA GLN A 89 13.18 -10.53 -11.27
C GLN A 89 14.52 -10.11 -11.90
N GLY A 90 15.16 -9.06 -11.37
CA GLY A 90 16.51 -8.66 -11.79
C GLY A 90 17.51 -9.80 -11.67
N SER A 91 17.58 -10.43 -10.49
CA SER A 91 18.49 -11.55 -10.26
C SER A 91 18.21 -12.77 -11.15
N SER A 92 16.93 -13.01 -11.48
CA SER A 92 16.54 -14.14 -12.36
C SER A 92 16.95 -13.88 -13.81
N ASN A 93 16.77 -12.65 -14.29
CA ASN A 93 17.22 -12.25 -15.63
C ASN A 93 18.74 -12.29 -15.75
N ASP A 94 19.48 -11.82 -14.74
CA ASP A 94 20.94 -11.87 -14.74
C ASP A 94 21.45 -13.32 -14.77
N ALA A 95 20.82 -14.22 -14.01
CA ALA A 95 21.15 -15.64 -14.00
C ALA A 95 20.84 -16.32 -15.35
N ILE A 96 19.70 -15.99 -15.98
CA ILE A 96 19.34 -16.48 -17.31
C ILE A 96 20.35 -15.97 -18.36
N ASN A 97 20.68 -14.68 -18.34
CA ASN A 97 21.64 -14.09 -19.25
C ASN A 97 23.03 -14.71 -19.06
N GLN A 98 23.46 -14.93 -17.81
CA GLN A 98 24.71 -15.64 -17.53
C GLN A 98 24.68 -17.08 -18.07
N ALA A 99 23.62 -17.84 -17.81
CA ALA A 99 23.48 -19.21 -18.32
C ALA A 99 23.45 -19.27 -19.84
N TYR A 100 22.83 -18.28 -20.49
CA TYR A 100 22.80 -18.15 -21.94
C TYR A 100 24.20 -17.87 -22.51
N ASN A 101 24.92 -16.89 -21.94
CA ASN A 101 26.30 -16.58 -22.34
C ASN A 101 27.25 -17.76 -22.11
N GLN A 102 27.06 -18.51 -21.02
CA GLN A 102 27.82 -19.73 -20.75
C GLN A 102 27.54 -20.80 -21.80
N SER A 103 26.26 -21.02 -22.11
CA SER A 103 25.84 -22.01 -23.12
C SER A 103 26.36 -21.65 -24.52
N ASP A 104 26.31 -20.37 -24.89
CA ASP A 104 26.83 -19.86 -26.17
C ASP A 104 28.36 -20.00 -26.26
N SER A 105 29.08 -19.74 -25.16
CA SER A 105 30.54 -19.96 -25.11
C SER A 105 30.94 -21.43 -25.24
N VAL A 106 30.16 -22.33 -24.62
CA VAL A 106 30.36 -23.79 -24.72
C VAL A 106 30.02 -24.27 -26.13
N PHE A 107 28.96 -23.74 -26.74
CA PHE A 107 28.59 -24.06 -28.11
C PHE A 107 29.66 -23.62 -29.12
N HIS A 108 30.22 -22.42 -28.98
CA HIS A 108 31.35 -21.96 -29.80
C HIS A 108 32.57 -22.87 -29.62
N GLN A 109 32.93 -23.23 -28.38
CA GLN A 109 34.02 -24.18 -28.13
C GLN A 109 33.81 -25.56 -28.76
N LEU A 110 32.57 -26.05 -28.81
CA LEU A 110 32.24 -27.36 -29.38
C LEU A 110 32.14 -27.35 -30.91
N THR A 111 31.71 -26.24 -31.49
CA THR A 111 31.50 -26.11 -32.94
C THR A 111 32.71 -25.53 -33.69
N GLY A 112 33.69 -24.99 -32.96
CA GLY A 112 34.96 -24.53 -33.54
C GLY A 112 34.85 -23.24 -34.37
N ALA A 113 33.81 -22.44 -34.11
CA ALA A 113 33.70 -21.06 -34.59
C ALA A 113 34.39 -20.08 -33.64
#